data_AF-A0A3R7CVR3-F1
#
_entry.id   AF-A0A3R7CVR3-F1
#
_cell.length_a   1.000
_cell.length_b   1.000
_cell.length_c   1.000
_cell.angle_alpha   90.00
_cell.angle_beta   90.00
_cell.angle_gamma   90.00
#
_symmetry.space_group_name_H-M   'P 1'
#
loop_
_entity.id
_entity.type
_entity.pdbx_description
1 polymer ?
#
loop_
_entity_poly.entity_id
_entity_poly.type
_entity_poly.pdbx_seq_one_letter_code
_entity_poly.pdbx_strand_id
1 'polypeptide(L)'
;MVAHSQYCSSGDHTVEAIADGIKHAKAAAGDDESFVFVLSDANLNRYGITPQEMSRALMKDSSVSAHAIFIASLADEATRILKHLPQGNGHVCLNTTDLPHVFQRIFKSNVTK
;
A
#
# COMPACT_ATOMS: atom_id res chain seq x y z
N MET A 1 6.82 28.32 15.24
CA MET A 1 7.34 26.97 14.91
C MET A 1 6.46 26.33 13.83
N VAL A 2 6.34 26.96 12.66
CA VAL A 2 5.51 26.48 11.52
C VAL A 2 6.27 26.58 10.19
N ALA A 3 7.27 27.45 10.09
CA ALA A 3 8.05 27.65 8.86
C ALA A 3 9.17 26.62 8.63
N HIS A 4 9.71 25.98 9.69
CA HIS A 4 10.86 25.06 9.56
C HIS A 4 10.47 23.66 9.09
N SER A 5 9.25 23.20 9.32
CA SER A 5 8.76 21.91 8.82
C SER A 5 8.24 21.96 7.38
N GLN A 6 8.21 23.14 6.75
CA GLN A 6 7.76 23.31 5.36
C GLN A 6 8.87 22.98 4.34
N TYR A 7 10.12 22.96 4.78
CA TYR A 7 11.31 22.72 3.94
C TYR A 7 12.10 21.47 4.33
N CYS A 8 11.62 20.70 5.30
CA CYS A 8 12.08 19.32 5.42
C CYS A 8 11.63 18.61 4.14
N SER A 9 12.58 18.04 3.38
CA SER A 9 12.24 17.13 2.28
C SER A 9 11.18 16.18 2.81
N SER A 10 9.97 16.26 2.29
CA SER A 10 8.85 15.48 2.79
C SER A 10 9.15 14.05 2.36
N GLY A 11 9.90 13.35 3.23
CA GLY A 11 10.51 12.05 3.01
C GLY A 11 9.45 10.97 2.90
N ASP A 12 8.75 10.98 1.79
CA ASP A 12 7.85 9.92 1.40
C ASP A 12 8.56 9.07 0.37
N HIS A 13 9.18 8.01 0.88
CA HIS A 13 9.75 6.93 0.08
C HIS A 13 8.73 5.79 -0.07
N THR A 14 7.42 6.06 -0.01
CA THR A 14 6.40 4.99 -0.09
C THR A 14 6.56 4.14 -1.35
N VAL A 15 6.79 4.77 -2.51
CA VAL A 15 6.92 4.04 -3.78
C VAL A 15 8.18 3.16 -3.78
N GLU A 16 9.30 3.70 -3.32
CA GLU A 16 10.57 2.98 -3.21
C GLU A 16 10.50 1.87 -2.16
N ALA A 17 9.89 2.14 -1.00
CA ALA A 17 9.71 1.16 0.08
C ALA A 17 8.82 -0.01 -0.35
N ILE A 18 7.80 0.24 -1.17
CA ILE A 18 6.99 -0.83 -1.77
C ILE A 18 7.85 -1.71 -2.68
N ALA A 19 8.63 -1.09 -3.58
CA ALA A 19 9.48 -1.83 -4.50
C ALA A 19 10.57 -2.64 -3.77
N ASP A 20 11.19 -2.06 -2.76
CA ASP A 20 12.19 -2.72 -1.92
C ASP A 20 11.56 -3.84 -1.07
N GLY A 21 10.37 -3.62 -0.53
CA GLY A 21 9.61 -4.65 0.20
C GLY A 21 9.30 -5.86 -0.67
N ILE A 22 8.86 -5.64 -1.92
CA ILE A 22 8.60 -6.70 -2.91
C ILE A 22 9.89 -7.47 -3.21
N LYS A 23 11.00 -6.75 -3.45
CA LYS A 23 12.30 -7.35 -3.72
C LYS A 23 12.78 -8.23 -2.55
N HIS A 24 12.66 -7.74 -1.31
CA HIS A 24 13.05 -8.50 -0.13
C HIS A 24 12.14 -9.72 0.12
N ALA A 25 10.83 -9.57 -0.05
CA ALA A 25 9.88 -10.67 0.11
C ALA A 25 10.19 -11.80 -0.87
N LYS A 26 10.39 -11.48 -2.16
CA LYS A 26 10.77 -12.44 -3.19
C LYS A 26 12.09 -13.14 -2.87
N ALA A 27 13.10 -12.38 -2.47
CA ALA A 27 14.41 -12.94 -2.14
C ALA A 27 14.34 -13.88 -0.92
N ALA A 28 13.46 -13.59 0.04
CA ALA A 28 13.30 -14.40 1.25
C ALA A 28 12.48 -15.67 1.04
N ALA A 29 11.43 -15.63 0.20
CA ALA A 29 10.53 -16.75 -0.01
C ALA A 29 10.97 -17.73 -1.10
N GLY A 30 11.84 -17.32 -2.04
CA GLY A 30 12.24 -18.17 -3.15
C GLY A 30 11.05 -18.50 -4.06
N ASP A 31 10.63 -19.76 -4.06
CA ASP A 31 9.50 -20.26 -4.86
C ASP A 31 8.16 -20.28 -4.09
N ASP A 32 8.16 -19.93 -2.79
CA ASP A 32 6.94 -19.86 -1.97
C ASP A 32 6.15 -18.56 -2.21
N GLU A 33 4.85 -18.60 -1.90
CA GLU A 33 3.99 -17.42 -1.98
C GLU A 33 4.46 -16.31 -1.03
N SER A 34 4.62 -15.11 -1.59
CA SER A 34 5.06 -13.92 -0.86
C SER A 34 3.98 -12.86 -0.81
N PHE A 35 3.87 -12.19 0.34
CA PHE A 35 2.93 -11.08 0.53
C PHE A 35 3.67 -9.82 0.99
N VAL A 36 3.24 -8.67 0.48
CA VAL A 36 3.67 -7.37 0.97
C VAL A 36 2.42 -6.56 1.32
N PHE A 37 2.38 -6.02 2.54
CA PHE A 37 1.26 -5.20 3.01
C PHE A 37 1.75 -3.80 3.32
N VAL A 38 1.16 -2.82 2.64
CA VAL A 38 1.46 -1.39 2.81
C VAL A 38 0.38 -0.78 3.68
N LEU A 39 0.72 -0.39 4.89
CA LEU A 39 -0.18 0.33 5.78
C LEU A 39 0.02 1.84 5.59
N SER A 40 -1.05 2.56 5.22
CA SER A 40 -0.97 3.98 4.90
C SER A 40 -2.15 4.77 5.48
N ASP A 41 -1.92 6.03 5.81
CA ASP A 41 -2.95 7.00 6.20
C ASP A 41 -3.61 7.71 4.99
N ALA A 42 -3.29 7.25 3.77
CA ALA A 42 -3.79 7.78 2.49
C ALA A 42 -3.33 9.20 2.15
N ASN A 43 -2.28 9.74 2.78
CA ASN A 43 -1.82 11.11 2.53
C ASN A 43 -0.91 11.29 1.29
N LEU A 44 -1.00 10.41 0.28
CA LEU A 44 -0.09 10.38 -0.90
C LEU A 44 0.04 11.74 -1.61
N ASN A 45 -1.08 12.43 -1.84
CA ASN A 45 -1.10 13.70 -2.57
C ASN A 45 -0.29 14.79 -1.86
N ARG A 46 -0.18 14.75 -0.52
CA ARG A 46 0.60 15.71 0.26
C ARG A 46 2.10 15.62 -0.03
N TYR A 47 2.54 14.48 -0.53
CA TYR A 47 3.93 14.18 -0.87
C TYR A 47 4.17 14.15 -2.38
N GLY A 48 3.18 14.56 -3.19
CA GLY A 48 3.28 14.55 -4.65
C GLY A 48 3.23 13.14 -5.27
N ILE A 49 2.85 12.12 -4.49
CA ILE A 49 2.70 10.75 -4.99
C ILE A 49 1.32 10.59 -5.60
N THR A 50 1.30 10.22 -6.88
CA THR A 50 0.06 9.90 -7.59
C THR A 50 -0.40 8.47 -7.26
N PRO A 51 -1.72 8.21 -7.23
CA PRO A 51 -2.24 6.85 -7.06
C PRO A 51 -1.69 5.85 -8.09
N GLN A 52 -1.38 6.32 -9.30
CA GLN A 52 -0.80 5.52 -10.38
C GLN A 52 0.64 5.08 -10.08
N GLU A 53 1.44 5.92 -9.42
CA GLU A 53 2.79 5.53 -8.98
C GLU A 53 2.72 4.43 -7.94
N MET A 54 1.82 4.55 -6.95
CA MET A 54 1.58 3.49 -5.98
C MET A 54 1.08 2.20 -6.67
N SER A 55 0.15 2.32 -7.63
CA SER A 55 -0.34 1.18 -8.41
C SER A 55 0.80 0.46 -9.15
N ARG A 56 1.70 1.20 -9.80
CA ARG A 56 2.86 0.61 -10.49
C ARG A 56 3.82 -0.05 -9.51
N ALA A 57 4.00 0.53 -8.32
CA ALA A 57 4.84 -0.04 -7.28
C ALA A 57 4.27 -1.37 -6.75
N LEU A 58 2.96 -1.42 -6.46
CA LEU A 58 2.28 -2.65 -6.02
C LEU A 58 2.31 -3.76 -7.09
N MET A 59 2.33 -3.40 -8.37
CA MET A 59 2.41 -4.34 -9.49
C MET A 59 3.84 -4.60 -9.98
N LYS A 60 4.86 -4.21 -9.21
CA LYS A 60 6.26 -4.27 -9.66
C LYS A 60 6.71 -5.69 -10.03
N ASP A 61 6.21 -6.69 -9.32
CA ASP A 61 6.45 -8.11 -9.58
C ASP A 61 5.18 -8.91 -9.36
N SER A 62 4.73 -9.66 -10.36
CA SER A 62 3.50 -10.46 -10.27
C SER A 62 3.66 -11.73 -9.43
N SER A 63 4.89 -12.14 -9.07
CA SER A 63 5.12 -13.28 -8.17
C SER A 63 4.92 -12.93 -6.69
N VAL A 64 4.73 -11.65 -6.35
CA VAL A 64 4.52 -11.18 -4.98
C VAL A 64 3.15 -10.53 -4.88
N SER A 65 2.33 -10.97 -3.92
CA SER A 65 1.01 -10.41 -3.68
C SER A 65 1.12 -9.15 -2.82
N ALA A 66 1.23 -7.99 -3.45
CA ALA A 66 1.33 -6.70 -2.77
C ALA A 66 -0.05 -6.02 -2.63
N HIS A 67 -0.40 -5.60 -1.40
CA HIS A 67 -1.66 -4.94 -1.09
C HIS A 67 -1.45 -3.68 -0.26
N ALA A 68 -2.18 -2.61 -0.57
CA ALA A 68 -2.29 -1.41 0.24
C ALA A 68 -3.52 -1.45 1.14
N ILE A 69 -3.35 -1.13 2.42
CA ILE A 69 -4.41 -1.02 3.42
C ILE A 69 -4.37 0.40 3.99
N PHE A 70 -5.40 1.18 3.66
CA PHE A 70 -5.57 2.54 4.16
C PHE A 70 -6.29 2.53 5.51
N ILE A 71 -5.57 2.86 6.58
CA ILE A 71 -6.07 2.85 7.96
C ILE A 71 -6.60 4.21 8.44
N ALA A 72 -6.31 5.26 7.68
CA ALA A 72 -6.88 6.58 7.86
C ALA A 72 -7.19 7.20 6.50
N SER A 73 -7.99 8.26 6.49
CA SER A 73 -8.35 9.02 5.30
C SER A 73 -8.65 10.46 5.71
N LEU A 74 -8.06 11.43 5.02
CA LEU A 74 -8.54 12.80 5.06
C LEU A 74 -9.67 12.93 4.04
N ALA A 75 -10.89 13.22 4.52
CA ALA A 75 -12.09 13.17 3.69
C ALA A 75 -12.20 11.82 2.93
N ASP A 76 -12.30 11.84 1.61
CA ASP A 76 -12.47 10.66 0.75
C ASP A 76 -11.19 10.24 0.01
N GLU A 77 -10.02 10.73 0.42
CA GLU A 77 -8.72 10.44 -0.24
C GLU A 77 -8.44 8.94 -0.38
N ALA A 78 -8.62 8.15 0.69
CA ALA A 78 -8.40 6.70 0.63
C ALA A 78 -9.28 6.00 -0.42
N THR A 79 -10.55 6.42 -0.53
CA THR A 79 -11.49 5.88 -1.53
C THR A 79 -11.13 6.33 -2.94
N ARG A 80 -10.61 7.56 -3.12
CA ARG A 80 -10.16 8.08 -4.42
C ARG A 80 -8.89 7.37 -4.90
N ILE A 81 -7.93 7.12 -4.00
CA ILE A 81 -6.73 6.34 -4.33
C ILE A 81 -7.12 4.93 -4.75
N LEU A 82 -8.03 4.28 -4.00
CA LEU A 82 -8.46 2.90 -4.27
C LEU A 82 -9.03 2.70 -5.69
N LYS A 83 -9.70 3.71 -6.27
CA LYS A 83 -10.21 3.66 -7.65
C LYS A 83 -9.12 3.52 -8.73
N HIS A 84 -7.89 3.87 -8.40
CA HIS A 84 -6.75 3.82 -9.31
C HIS A 84 -5.85 2.62 -9.05
N LEU A 85 -6.08 1.89 -7.96
CA LEU A 85 -5.33 0.68 -7.65
C LEU A 85 -5.90 -0.52 -8.41
N PRO A 86 -5.07 -1.55 -8.67
CA PRO A 86 -5.54 -2.78 -9.29
C PRO A 86 -6.59 -3.46 -8.41
N GLN A 87 -7.54 -4.15 -9.05
CA GLN A 87 -8.61 -4.83 -8.34
C GLN A 87 -8.06 -5.85 -7.32
N GLY A 88 -8.40 -5.67 -6.04
CA GLY A 88 -7.95 -6.54 -4.94
C GLY A 88 -6.63 -6.13 -4.29
N ASN A 89 -5.89 -5.18 -4.86
CA ASN A 89 -4.62 -4.69 -4.32
C ASN A 89 -4.79 -3.47 -3.38
N GLY A 90 -6.00 -2.91 -3.26
CA GLY A 90 -6.30 -1.78 -2.37
C GLY A 90 -7.44 -2.08 -1.41
N HIS A 91 -7.31 -1.67 -0.15
CA HIS A 91 -8.27 -1.89 0.92
C HIS A 91 -8.40 -0.63 1.78
N VAL A 92 -9.61 -0.31 2.24
CA VAL A 92 -9.84 0.77 3.23
C VAL A 92 -10.31 0.13 4.53
N CYS A 93 -9.68 0.47 5.65
CA CYS A 93 -9.89 -0.11 6.97
C CYS A 93 -9.78 0.98 8.05
N LEU A 94 -10.79 1.84 8.15
CA LEU A 94 -10.78 2.98 9.08
C LEU A 94 -10.96 2.58 10.55
N ASN A 95 -11.48 1.37 10.79
CA ASN A 95 -11.53 0.78 12.12
C ASN A 95 -10.49 -0.34 12.21
N THR A 96 -9.48 -0.16 13.06
CA THR A 96 -8.36 -1.09 13.17
C THR A 96 -8.75 -2.45 13.74
N THR A 97 -9.89 -2.56 14.43
CA THR A 97 -10.42 -3.86 14.86
C THR A 97 -10.81 -4.76 13.68
N ASP A 98 -11.07 -4.18 12.51
CA ASP A 98 -11.46 -4.92 11.30
C ASP A 98 -10.26 -5.41 10.50
N LEU A 99 -9.05 -5.00 10.87
CA LEU A 99 -7.82 -5.34 10.15
C LEU A 99 -7.59 -6.85 10.04
N PRO A 100 -7.83 -7.68 11.08
CA PRO A 100 -7.76 -9.14 10.95
C PRO A 100 -8.71 -9.70 9.88
N HIS A 101 -9.91 -9.12 9.76
CA HIS A 101 -10.89 -9.53 8.74
C HIS A 101 -10.45 -9.11 7.33
N VAL A 102 -9.77 -7.97 7.19
CA VAL A 102 -9.14 -7.57 5.92
C VAL A 102 -8.10 -8.60 5.49
N PHE A 103 -7.17 -8.96 6.39
CA PHE A 103 -6.16 -9.98 6.11
C PHE A 103 -6.78 -11.33 5.73
N GLN A 104 -7.79 -11.81 6.49
CA GLN A 104 -8.48 -13.06 6.18
C GLN A 104 -9.10 -13.05 4.78
N ARG A 105 -9.71 -11.94 4.35
CA ARG A 105 -10.26 -11.81 2.98
C ARG A 105 -9.16 -11.88 1.93
N ILE A 106 -8.03 -11.18 2.16
CA ILE A 106 -6.89 -11.18 1.23
C ILE A 106 -6.34 -12.61 1.07
N PHE A 107 -6.03 -13.29 2.17
CA PHE A 107 -5.48 -14.64 2.12
C PHE A 107 -6.44 -15.64 1.45
N LYS A 108 -7.74 -15.61 1.77
CA LYS A 108 -8.73 -16.47 1.12
C LYS A 108 -8.82 -16.23 -0.38
N SER A 109 -8.70 -14.98 -0.83
CA SER A 109 -8.75 -14.64 -2.24
C SER A 109 -7.54 -15.13 -3.03
N ASN A 110 -6.37 -15.23 -2.38
CA ASN A 110 -5.15 -15.68 -3.04
C ASN A 110 -5.11 -17.21 -3.21
N VAL A 111 -5.64 -17.96 -2.24
CA VAL A 111 -5.78 -19.43 -2.35
C VAL A 111 -6.67 -19.87 -3.53
N THR A 112 -7.52 -18.97 -4.03
CA THR A 112 -8.43 -19.26 -5.16
C THR A 112 -7.85 -18.86 -6.52
N LYS A 113 -6.70 -18.17 -6.55
CA LYS A 113 -5.98 -17.83 -7.80
C LYS A 113 -5.09 -18.98 -8.24
#